data_AF-B0DEF0-F1
#
_entry.id   AF-B0DEF0-F1
#
_cell.length_a   1.000
_cell.length_b   1.000
_cell.length_c   1.000
_cell.angle_alpha   90.00
_cell.angle_beta   90.00
_cell.angle_gamma   90.00
#
_symmetry.space_group_name_H-M   'P 1'
#
loop_
_entity.id
_entity.type
_entity.pdbx_description
1 polymer ?
#
loop_
_entity_poly.entity_id
_entity_poly.type
_entity_poly.pdbx_seq_one_letter_code
_entity_poly.pdbx_strand_id
1 'polypeptide(L)'
;MSLSKRGFSITFRAYLLERLHQRKLQVAVSTEILPDLGITPKKPISTWTAHHWLIKLGWRYTQVKKGIYMDGHEHADIVEYCQNNFLPAMAKFEK
;
A
#
# COMPACT_ATOMS: atom_id res chain seq x y z
N MET A 1 -6.75 -35.50 -9.59
CA MET A 1 -6.95 -35.16 -8.17
C MET A 1 -6.49 -33.71 -7.97
N SER A 2 -7.43 -32.76 -7.87
CA SER A 2 -7.16 -31.32 -7.85
C SER A 2 -6.85 -30.83 -6.44
N LEU A 3 -5.65 -30.28 -6.22
CA LEU A 3 -5.29 -29.66 -4.94
C LEU A 3 -5.68 -28.17 -4.95
N SER A 4 -6.92 -27.95 -4.50
CA SER A 4 -7.34 -26.93 -3.53
C SER A 4 -6.48 -25.65 -3.44
N LYS A 5 -7.05 -24.56 -3.98
CA LYS A 5 -6.71 -23.17 -3.67
C LYS A 5 -6.80 -22.96 -2.14
N ARG A 6 -5.66 -22.82 -1.45
CA ARG A 6 -5.61 -22.51 -0.01
C ARG A 6 -4.63 -21.37 0.28
N GLY A 7 -5.19 -20.22 0.66
CA GLY A 7 -4.65 -19.29 1.67
C GLY A 7 -3.27 -18.68 1.45
N PHE A 8 -3.12 -17.74 0.52
CA PHE A 8 -2.01 -16.78 0.58
C PHE A 8 -2.29 -15.80 1.73
N SER A 9 -1.76 -16.12 2.92
CA SER A 9 -1.91 -15.33 4.14
C SER A 9 -1.57 -13.86 3.91
N ILE A 10 -2.41 -12.96 4.42
CA ILE A 10 -2.22 -11.49 4.42
C ILE A 10 -0.80 -11.11 4.88
N THR A 11 -0.20 -11.92 5.75
CA THR A 11 1.17 -11.75 6.26
C THR A 11 2.23 -11.78 5.15
N PHE A 12 2.07 -12.63 4.13
CA PHE A 12 3.06 -12.75 3.05
C PHE A 12 3.04 -11.54 2.11
N ARG A 13 1.84 -11.04 1.79
CA ARG A 13 1.68 -9.80 1.00
C ARG A 13 2.19 -8.57 1.74
N ALA A 14 1.93 -8.48 3.04
CA ALA A 14 2.47 -7.43 3.91
C ALA A 14 4.01 -7.44 3.94
N TYR A 15 4.61 -8.62 4.17
CA TYR A 15 6.06 -8.78 4.22
C TYR A 15 6.75 -8.43 2.89
N LEU A 16 6.12 -8.81 1.76
CA LEU A 16 6.63 -8.49 0.43
C LEU A 16 6.56 -6.99 0.15
N LEU A 17 5.46 -6.33 0.51
CA LEU A 17 5.33 -4.87 0.39
C LEU A 17 6.39 -4.16 1.25
N GLU A 18 6.57 -4.57 2.50
CA GLU A 18 7.56 -3.97 3.40
C GLU A 18 8.99 -4.00 2.81
N ARG A 19 9.41 -5.15 2.28
CA ARG A 19 10.70 -5.29 1.60
C ARG A 19 10.83 -4.44 0.34
N LEU A 20 9.74 -4.22 -0.39
CA LEU A 20 9.74 -3.36 -1.57
C LEU A 20 9.94 -1.88 -1.18
N HIS A 21 9.33 -1.40 -0.09
CA HIS A 21 9.47 -0.01 0.35
C HIS A 21 10.88 0.31 0.87
N GLN A 22 11.47 -0.58 1.67
CA GLN A 22 12.84 -0.41 2.19
C GLN A 22 13.86 -0.33 1.05
N ARG A 23 13.71 -1.19 0.02
CA ARG A 23 14.57 -1.17 -1.16
C ARG A 23 14.39 0.09 -1.99
N LYS A 24 13.14 0.56 -2.19
CA LYS A 24 12.88 1.81 -2.90
C LYS A 24 13.56 3.00 -2.23
N LEU A 25 13.45 3.11 -0.91
CA LEU A 25 14.13 4.18 -0.16
C LEU A 25 15.66 4.04 -0.25
N GLN A 26 16.19 2.83 -0.08
CA GLN A 26 17.62 2.58 -0.21
C GLN A 26 18.17 3.06 -1.56
N VAL A 27 17.47 2.74 -2.65
CA VAL A 27 17.84 3.16 -4.00
C VAL A 27 17.77 4.69 -4.10
N ALA A 28 16.62 5.29 -3.83
CA ALA A 28 16.43 6.75 -3.94
C ALA A 28 17.46 7.54 -3.13
N VAL A 29 17.77 7.10 -1.90
CA VAL A 29 18.80 7.75 -1.07
C VAL A 29 20.18 7.64 -1.71
N SER A 30 20.53 6.48 -2.26
CA SER A 30 21.86 6.24 -2.80
C SER A 30 22.07 6.88 -4.18
N THR A 31 21.01 7.00 -4.98
CA THR A 31 21.10 7.48 -6.38
C THR A 31 20.75 8.95 -6.56
N GLU A 32 19.91 9.52 -5.70
CA GLU A 32 19.41 10.90 -5.85
C GLU A 32 19.83 11.75 -4.64
N ILE A 33 19.36 11.40 -3.44
CA ILE A 33 19.47 12.28 -2.26
C ILE A 33 20.93 12.50 -1.83
N LEU A 34 21.74 11.44 -1.71
CA LEU A 34 23.12 11.59 -1.28
C LEU A 34 23.99 12.33 -2.30
N PRO A 35 23.92 12.00 -3.62
CA PRO A 35 24.58 12.79 -4.65
C PRO A 35 24.19 14.28 -4.66
N ASP A 36 22.90 14.60 -4.53
CA ASP A 36 22.41 15.98 -4.49
C ASP A 36 22.95 16.77 -3.28
N LEU A 37 23.22 16.07 -2.18
CA LEU A 37 23.85 16.64 -0.98
C LEU A 37 25.39 16.71 -1.08
N GLY A 38 25.99 16.33 -2.22
CA GLY A 38 27.44 16.28 -2.42
C GLY A 38 28.12 15.12 -1.69
N ILE A 39 27.35 14.13 -1.23
CA ILE A 39 27.86 12.96 -0.52
C ILE A 39 27.91 11.78 -1.50
N THR A 40 29.10 11.31 -1.84
CA THR A 40 29.27 10.11 -2.66
C THR A 40 29.55 8.89 -1.78
N PRO A 41 28.54 8.05 -1.49
CA PRO A 41 28.75 6.90 -0.63
C PRO A 41 29.58 5.83 -1.36
N LYS A 42 30.62 5.29 -0.71
CA LYS A 42 31.42 4.17 -1.25
C LYS A 42 30.61 2.89 -1.45
N LYS A 43 29.51 2.74 -0.70
CA LYS A 43 28.56 1.63 -0.77
C LYS A 43 27.16 2.17 -0.52
N PRO A 44 26.11 1.63 -1.17
CA PRO A 44 24.75 2.03 -0.88
C PRO A 44 24.42 1.79 0.60
N ILE A 45 23.51 2.59 1.17
CA ILE A 45 23.06 2.38 2.55
C ILE A 45 22.47 0.98 2.70
N SER A 46 22.55 0.37 3.89
CA SER A 46 21.92 -0.93 4.09
C SER A 46 20.39 -0.82 4.08
N THR A 47 19.69 -1.89 3.72
CA THR A 47 18.22 -1.95 3.85
C THR A 47 17.75 -1.70 5.28
N TRP A 48 18.56 -2.12 6.25
CA TRP A 48 18.29 -1.90 7.68
C TRP A 48 18.40 -0.43 8.06
N THR A 49 19.41 0.27 7.54
CA THR A 49 19.55 1.72 7.69
C THR A 49 18.36 2.46 7.08
N ALA A 50 17.95 2.08 5.85
CA ALA A 50 16.77 2.63 5.19
C ALA A 50 15.49 2.41 6.02
N HIS A 51 15.34 1.22 6.60
CA HIS A 51 14.22 0.91 7.49
C HIS A 51 14.19 1.80 8.75
N HIS A 52 15.32 2.00 9.42
CA HIS A 52 15.39 2.90 10.57
C HIS A 52 15.08 4.35 10.23
N TRP A 53 15.49 4.80 9.05
CA TRP A 53 15.19 6.15 8.58
C TRP A 53 13.71 6.33 8.30
N LEU A 54 13.05 5.35 7.68
CA LEU A 54 11.58 5.36 7.51
C LEU A 54 10.88 5.51 8.87
N ILE A 55 11.24 4.70 9.86
CA ILE A 55 10.65 4.80 11.20
C ILE A 55 10.85 6.19 11.81
N LYS A 56 12.06 6.76 11.68
CA LYS A 56 12.37 8.12 12.17
C LYS A 56 11.60 9.22 11.45
N LEU A 57 11.33 9.05 10.15
CA LEU A 57 10.51 9.96 9.34
C LEU A 57 9.01 9.84 9.65
N GLY A 58 8.62 9.04 10.65
CA GLY A 58 7.23 8.85 11.04
C GLY A 58 6.49 7.85 10.16
N TRP A 59 7.17 7.13 9.27
CA TRP A 59 6.58 6.00 8.58
C TRP A 59 6.33 4.87 9.57
N ARG A 60 5.08 4.78 10.03
CA ARG A 60 4.59 3.67 10.84
C ARG A 60 3.82 2.75 9.92
N TYR A 61 4.18 1.47 9.93
CA TYR A 61 3.40 0.44 9.28
C TYR A 61 2.06 0.30 10.02
N THR A 62 1.06 1.03 9.58
CA THR A 62 -0.31 0.81 10.03
C THR A 62 -0.81 -0.39 9.23
N GLN A 63 -0.87 -1.57 9.87
CA GLN A 63 -1.71 -2.63 9.33
C GLN A 63 -3.09 -2.03 9.16
N VAL A 64 -3.57 -1.98 7.92
CA VAL A 64 -4.96 -1.63 7.63
C VAL A 64 -5.81 -2.64 8.40
N LYS A 65 -6.33 -2.24 9.56
CA LYS A 65 -7.27 -3.04 10.32
C LYS A 65 -8.46 -3.24 9.39
N LYS A 66 -8.84 -4.49 9.13
CA LYS A 66 -10.05 -4.82 8.35
C LYS A 66 -11.19 -3.94 8.88
N GLY A 67 -11.69 -3.03 8.04
CA GLY A 67 -12.62 -1.97 8.44
C GLY A 67 -12.40 -0.63 7.76
N ILE A 68 -11.21 -0.38 7.19
CA ILE A 68 -11.02 0.74 6.26
C ILE A 68 -11.43 0.26 4.86
N TYR A 69 -12.59 0.70 4.40
CA TYR A 69 -12.98 0.58 3.00
C TYR A 69 -12.02 1.42 2.16
N MET A 70 -11.03 0.77 1.57
CA MET A 70 -10.22 1.36 0.51
C MET A 70 -11.10 1.31 -0.73
N ASP A 71 -11.82 2.40 -1.00
CA ASP A 71 -12.84 2.46 -2.05
C ASP A 71 -12.22 2.53 -3.45
N GLY A 72 -11.52 1.46 -3.81
CA GLY A 72 -10.80 1.31 -5.08
C GLY A 72 -11.22 0.06 -5.84
N HIS A 73 -12.31 -0.58 -5.45
CA HIS A 73 -12.84 -1.75 -6.14
C HIS A 73 -14.37 -1.76 -6.14
N GLU A 74 -14.96 -0.63 -6.53
CA GLU A 74 -16.36 -0.65 -6.94
C GLU A 74 -16.45 -1.48 -8.23
N HIS A 75 -17.04 -2.67 -8.11
CA HIS A 75 -17.35 -3.52 -9.26
C HIS A 75 -18.37 -2.78 -10.14
N ALA A 76 -18.22 -2.82 -11.46
CA ALA A 76 -19.08 -2.06 -12.38
C ALA A 76 -20.59 -2.27 -12.10
N ASP A 77 -20.98 -3.51 -11.80
CA ASP A 77 -22.35 -3.88 -11.46
C ASP A 77 -22.88 -3.19 -10.19
N ILE A 78 -22.01 -2.93 -9.21
CA ILE A 78 -22.37 -2.25 -7.96
C ILE A 78 -22.59 -0.75 -8.23
N VAL A 79 -21.76 -0.15 -9.08
CA VAL A 79 -21.90 1.25 -9.50
C VAL A 79 -23.18 1.43 -10.29
N GLU A 80 -23.44 0.53 -11.24
CA GLU A 80 -24.64 0.53 -12.07
C GLU A 80 -25.91 0.39 -11.22
N TYR A 81 -25.92 -0.55 -10.27
CA TYR A 81 -27.03 -0.72 -9.33
C TYR A 81 -27.21 0.52 -8.44
N CYS A 82 -26.12 1.13 -7.96
CA CYS A 82 -26.19 2.31 -7.10
C CYS A 82 -26.82 3.50 -7.84
N GLN A 83 -26.36 3.78 -9.07
CA GLN A 83 -26.82 4.91 -9.88
C GLN A 83 -28.25 4.71 -10.41
N ASN A 84 -28.58 3.51 -10.86
CA ASN A 84 -29.85 3.26 -11.54
C ASN A 84 -30.99 2.85 -10.60
N ASN A 85 -30.67 2.24 -9.45
CA ASN A 85 -31.69 1.68 -8.55
C ASN A 85 -31.66 2.33 -7.17
N PHE A 86 -30.50 2.42 -6.54
CA PHE A 86 -30.41 2.86 -5.14
C PHE A 86 -30.66 4.37 -4.96
N LEU A 87 -29.93 5.22 -5.68
CA LEU A 87 -30.07 6.69 -5.56
C LEU A 87 -31.48 7.17 -5.96
N PRO A 88 -32.10 6.68 -7.06
CA PRO A 88 -33.46 7.08 -7.43
C PRO A 88 -34.51 6.57 -6.44
N ALA A 89 -34.27 5.44 -5.76
CA ALA A 89 -35.14 4.96 -4.69
C ALA A 89 -35.04 5.87 -3.47
N MET A 90 -33.83 6.23 -3.04
CA MET A 90 -33.61 7.09 -1.87
C MET A 90 -34.16 8.51 -2.07
N ALA A 91 -33.99 9.09 -3.25
CA ALA A 91 -34.55 10.41 -3.57
C ALA A 91 -36.08 10.49 -3.43
N LYS A 92 -36.81 9.37 -3.55
CA LYS A 92 -38.26 9.33 -3.34
C LYS A 92 -38.67 9.43 -1.87
N PHE A 93 -37.77 9.03 -0.96
CA PHE A 93 -38.01 9.02 0.48
C PHE A 93 -37.53 10.31 1.16
N GLU A 94 -36.75 11.14 0.48
CA GLU A 94 -36.19 12.40 0.99
C GLU A 94 -37.19 13.58 0.89
N LYS A 95 -38.47 13.31 1.20
CA LYS A 95 -39.55 14.30 1.27
C LYS A 95 -39.64 14.97 2.63
#